data_AF-A0A0J1IPX6-F1
#
_entry.id   AF-A0A0J1IPX6-F1
#
_cell.length_a   1.000
_cell.length_b   1.000
_cell.length_c   1.000
_cell.angle_alpha   90.00
_cell.angle_beta   90.00
_cell.angle_gamma   90.00
#
_symmetry.space_group_name_H-M   'P 1'
#
loop_
_entity.id
_entity.type
_entity.pdbx_description
1 polymer ?
#
loop_
_entity_poly.entity_id
_entity_poly.type
_entity_poly.pdbx_seq_one_letter_code
_entity_poly.pdbx_strand_id
1 'polypeptide(L)' 'MPERVDGLTDQEGKVMDALITAWNEFAKLKVQHPSDVLDFLSCIHQCQQIIGMRILQRDYPQGWPEKN' A
#
# COMPACT_ATOMS: atom_id res chain seq x y z
N MET A 1 -20.59 9.84 2.48
CA MET A 1 -19.27 10.15 3.08
C MET A 1 -18.53 10.93 2.00
N PRO A 2 -17.85 12.05 2.32
CA PRO A 2 -17.10 12.76 1.29
C PRO A 2 -16.06 11.79 0.69
N GLU A 3 -15.96 11.77 -0.63
CA GLU A 3 -14.90 11.02 -1.31
C GLU A 3 -13.54 11.43 -0.76
N ARG A 4 -12.64 10.46 -0.58
CA ARG A 4 -11.27 10.75 -0.19
C ARG A 4 -10.61 11.62 -1.26
N VAL A 5 -9.82 12.59 -0.83
CA VAL A 5 -9.11 13.51 -1.73
C VAL A 5 -8.01 12.84 -2.56
N ASP A 6 -7.63 11.60 -2.22
CA ASP A 6 -6.58 10.82 -2.86
C ASP A 6 -7.08 9.85 -3.95
N GLY A 7 -8.39 9.82 -4.23
CA GLY A 7 -8.98 8.93 -5.24
C GLY A 7 -9.10 7.46 -4.81
N LEU A 8 -8.80 7.15 -3.55
CA LEU A 8 -9.00 5.83 -2.96
C LEU A 8 -10.45 5.67 -2.49
N THR A 9 -10.98 4.46 -2.59
CA THR A 9 -12.17 4.09 -1.79
C THR A 9 -11.82 4.17 -0.30
N ASP A 10 -12.85 4.27 0.55
CA ASP A 10 -12.66 4.22 2.00
C ASP A 10 -11.87 2.99 2.45
N GLN A 11 -12.08 1.84 1.80
CA GLN A 11 -11.41 0.60 2.18
C GLN A 11 -9.95 0.56 1.70
N GLU A 12 -9.65 0.96 0.46
CA GLU A 12 -8.27 1.07 -0.03
C GLU A 12 -7.48 2.09 0.78
N GLY A 13 -8.10 3.23 1.10
CA GLY A 13 -7.53 4.26 1.95
C GLY A 13 -7.15 3.73 3.33
N LYS A 14 -8.06 3.02 4.00
CA LYS A 14 -7.76 2.38 5.30
C LYS A 14 -6.56 1.43 5.24
N VAL A 15 -6.44 0.64 4.16
CA VAL A 15 -5.30 -0.26 4.00
C VAL A 15 -4.01 0.53 3.76
N MET A 16 -4.04 1.55 2.89
CA MET A 16 -2.89 2.40 2.59
C MET A 16 -2.39 3.15 3.84
N ASP A 17 -3.32 3.74 4.61
CA ASP A 17 -3.06 4.44 5.86
C ASP A 17 -2.43 3.50 6.91
N ALA A 18 -2.90 2.24 6.97
CA ALA A 18 -2.33 1.22 7.87
C ALA A 18 -0.90 0.81 7.48
N LEU A 19 -0.59 0.71 6.18
CA LEU A 19 0.77 0.42 5.70
C LEU A 19 1.73 1.56 6.03
N ILE A 20 1.30 2.81 5.84
CA ILE A 20 2.09 4.00 6.21
C ILE A 20 2.35 4.00 7.72
N THR A 21 1.31 3.72 8.51
CA THR A 21 1.44 3.63 9.98
C THR A 21 2.41 2.53 10.38
N ALA A 22 2.33 1.35 9.77
CA ALA A 22 3.23 0.24 10.03
C ALA A 22 4.69 0.59 9.72
N TRP A 23 4.97 1.22 8.58
CA TRP A 23 6.31 1.73 8.25
C TRP A 23 6.82 2.74 9.28
N ASN A 24 5.99 3.71 9.63
CA ASN A 24 6.36 4.77 10.57
C ASN A 24 6.68 4.24 11.97
N GLU A 25 5.93 3.25 12.46
CA GLU A 25 6.22 2.62 13.76
C GLU A 25 7.44 1.70 13.67
N PHE A 26 7.57 0.92 12.60
CA PHE A 26 8.72 0.06 12.39
C PHE A 26 10.03 0.85 12.35
N ALA A 27 10.06 2.00 11.65
CA ALA A 27 11.24 2.85 11.53
C ALA A 27 11.72 3.45 12.88
N LYS A 28 10.88 3.43 13.92
CA LYS A 28 11.24 3.87 15.29
C LYS A 28 11.84 2.74 16.13
N LEU A 29 11.70 1.48 15.71
CA LEU A 29 12.23 0.35 16.44
C LEU A 29 13.76 0.37 16.40
N LYS A 30 14.39 -0.13 17.47
CA LYS A 30 15.83 -0.33 17.49
C LYS A 30 16.19 -1.37 16.42
N VAL A 31 17.06 -0.99 15.49
CA VAL A 31 17.58 -1.89 14.45
C VAL A 31 18.27 -3.09 15.11
N GLN A 32 17.81 -4.30 14.75
CA GLN A 32 18.42 -5.56 15.19
C GLN A 32 19.39 -6.10 14.15
N HIS A 33 18.99 -6.07 12.87
CA HIS A 33 19.85 -6.38 11.74
C HIS A 33 19.73 -5.29 10.65
N PRO A 34 20.83 -4.90 9.98
CA PRO A 34 20.78 -3.86 8.94
C PRO A 34 19.83 -4.17 7.77
N SER A 35 19.57 -5.45 7.47
CA SER A 35 18.65 -5.83 6.39
C SER A 35 17.18 -5.64 6.77
N ASP A 36 16.82 -5.68 8.06
CA ASP A 36 15.41 -5.61 8.51
C ASP A 36 14.71 -4.37 7.94
N VAL A 37 15.43 -3.25 7.86
CA VAL A 37 14.91 -1.99 7.31
C VAL A 37 14.58 -2.12 5.82
N LEU A 38 15.49 -2.69 5.04
CA LEU A 38 15.30 -2.87 3.60
C LEU A 38 14.24 -3.93 3.30
N ASP A 39 14.22 -5.01 4.07
CA ASP A 39 13.27 -6.10 3.94
C ASP A 39 11.85 -5.62 4.25
N PHE A 40 11.68 -4.90 5.37
CA PHE A 40 10.38 -4.34 5.75
C PHE A 40 9.88 -3.29 4.76
N LEU A 41 10.76 -2.38 4.31
CA LEU A 41 10.42 -1.39 3.28
C LEU A 41 9.97 -2.05 1.98
N SER A 42 10.68 -3.11 1.55
CA SER A 42 10.35 -3.85 0.33
C SER A 42 8.98 -4.54 0.44
N CYS A 43 8.64 -5.09 1.61
CA CYS A 43 7.31 -5.65 1.87
C CYS A 43 6.21 -4.58 1.82
N ILE A 44 6.43 -3.40 2.42
CA ILE A 44 5.48 -2.28 2.35
C ILE A 44 5.23 -1.87 0.90
N HIS A 45 6.29 -1.69 0.09
CA HIS A 45 6.14 -1.36 -1.33
C HIS A 45 5.37 -2.43 -2.11
N GLN A 46 5.59 -3.72 -1.83
CA GLN A 46 4.83 -4.81 -2.47
C GLN A 46 3.34 -4.73 -2.12
N CYS A 47 3.00 -4.50 -0.85
CA CYS A 47 1.60 -4.31 -0.44
C CYS A 47 0.96 -3.10 -1.14
N GLN A 48 1.67 -1.98 -1.22
CA GLN A 48 1.19 -0.78 -1.91
C GLN A 48 1.00 -1.02 -3.42
N GLN A 49 1.91 -1.76 -4.06
CA GLN A 49 1.77 -2.14 -5.47
C GLN A 49 0.55 -3.00 -5.74
N ILE A 50 0.24 -3.96 -4.86
CA ILE A 50 -0.96 -4.80 -4.99
C ILE A 50 -2.22 -3.95 -4.90
N ILE A 51 -2.29 -3.00 -3.96
CA ILE A 51 -3.43 -2.06 -3.85
C ILE A 51 -3.50 -1.17 -5.10
N GLY A 52 -2.36 -0.64 -5.55
CA GLY A 52 -2.24 0.13 -6.79
C GLY A 52 -2.80 -0.62 -8.00
N MET A 53 -2.48 -1.91 -8.12
CA MET A 53 -2.99 -2.75 -9.20
C MET A 53 -4.51 -2.89 -9.15
N ARG A 54 -5.09 -3.05 -7.95
CA ARG A 54 -6.55 -3.12 -7.77
C ARG A 54 -7.24 -1.81 -8.19
N ILE A 55 -6.63 -0.66 -7.86
CA ILE A 55 -7.12 0.65 -8.28
C ILE A 55 -7.07 0.78 -9.80
N LEU A 56 -5.96 0.38 -10.42
CA LEU A 56 -5.81 0.39 -11.88
C LEU A 56 -6.84 -0.52 -12.58
N GLN A 57 -7.10 -1.70 -12.03
CA GLN A 57 -8.11 -2.62 -12.56
C GLN A 57 -9.54 -2.05 -12.44
N ARG A 58 -9.85 -1.39 -11.32
CA ARG A 58 -11.15 -0.74 -11.09
C ARG A 58 -11.37 0.43 -12.04
N ASP A 59 -10.38 1.33 -12.16
CA ASP A 59 -10.53 2.61 -12.86
C ASP A 59 -10.21 2.51 -14.36
N TYR A 60 -9.35 1.56 -14.75
CA TYR A 60 -8.87 1.39 -16.12
C TYR A 60 -8.94 -0.07 -16.60
N PRO A 61 -10.11 -0.75 -16.53
CA PRO A 61 -10.22 -2.19 -16.78
C PRO A 61 -9.82 -2.63 -18.20
N GLN A 62 -9.87 -1.72 -19.19
CA GLN A 62 -9.43 -2.00 -20.56
C GLN A 62 -7.91 -2.05 -20.70
N GLY A 63 -7.19 -1.20 -19.96
CA GLY A 63 -5.72 -1.19 -19.94
C GLY A 63 -5.13 -2.17 -18.93
N TRP A 64 -5.87 -2.42 -17.85
CA TRP A 64 -5.51 -3.30 -16.74
C TRP A 64 -6.61 -4.33 -16.49
N PRO A 65 -6.75 -5.35 -17.36
CA PRO A 65 -7.74 -6.39 -17.16
C PRO A 65 -7.40 -7.27 -15.95
N GLU A 66 -8.43 -7.72 -15.23
CA GLU A 66 -8.30 -8.80 -14.25
C GLU A 66 -7.90 -10.09 -14.97
N LYS A 67 -6.73 -10.64 -14.62
CA LYS A 67 -6.32 -11.97 -15.07
C LYS A 67 -6.91 -12.99 -14.10
N ASN A 68 -8.12 -13.44 -14.40
CA ASN A 68 -8.74 -14.61 -13.75
C ASN A 68 -8.26 -15.90 -14.42
#